data_AF-Q7TMN1-F1
#
_entry.id   AF-Q7TMN1-F1
#
_cell.length_a   1.000
_cell.length_b   1.000
_cell.length_c   1.000
_cell.angle_alpha   90.00
_cell.angle_beta   90.00
_cell.angle_gamma   90.00
#
_symmetry.space_group_name_H-M   'P 1'
#
loop_
_entity.id
_entity.type
_entity.pdbx_description
1 polymer ?
#
loop_
_entity_poly.entity_id
_entity_poly.type
_entity_poly.pdbx_seq_one_letter_code
_entity_poly.pdbx_strand_id
1 'polypeptide(L)'
;QFVSSKQKVTGLDFIPGLHPGLSLSQMDQTLAIYQQILTSLPSQNVVQISNDLENLQDLLHLLATFRSCPPSQTNEVETLESLNGVLEAS
;
A
#
# COMPACT_ATOMS: atom_id res chain seq x y z
N GLN A 1 33.05 24.74 -15.41
CA GLN A 1 33.21 23.88 -14.21
C GLN A 1 31.94 23.08 -14.03
N PHE A 2 31.97 21.77 -14.24
CA PHE A 2 30.85 20.88 -13.95
C PHE A 2 31.05 20.33 -12.54
N VAL A 3 30.18 20.71 -11.61
CA VAL A 3 30.18 20.16 -10.25
C VAL A 3 29.61 18.75 -10.34
N SER A 4 30.40 17.75 -9.96
CA SER A 4 29.99 16.35 -9.94
C SER A 4 28.94 16.12 -8.86
N SER A 5 27.72 15.79 -9.25
CA SER A 5 26.57 15.53 -8.36
C SER A 5 26.57 14.11 -7.73
N LYS A 6 27.74 13.47 -7.61
CA LYS A 6 27.89 12.10 -7.06
C LYS A 6 28.53 12.03 -5.68
N GLN A 7 28.30 12.99 -4.80
CA GLN A 7 28.58 12.80 -3.38
C GLN A 7 27.38 12.10 -2.73
N LYS A 8 27.44 10.76 -2.68
CA LYS A 8 26.52 9.96 -1.86
C LYS A 8 26.91 10.18 -0.39
N VAL A 9 26.13 10.99 0.33
CA VAL A 9 26.27 11.17 1.78
C VAL A 9 25.71 9.92 2.46
N THR A 10 26.57 9.10 3.06
CA THR A 10 26.16 7.91 3.82
C THR A 10 25.46 8.31 5.11
N GLY A 11 24.38 7.62 5.50
CA GLY A 11 23.64 7.90 6.73
C GLY A 11 22.35 8.71 6.55
N LEU A 12 22.07 9.16 5.33
CA LEU A 12 20.75 9.67 4.92
C LEU A 12 19.95 8.63 4.13
N ASP A 13 20.44 7.39 4.07
CA ASP A 13 19.79 6.27 3.37
C ASP A 13 18.42 5.90 3.99
N PHE A 14 18.13 6.37 5.21
CA PHE A 14 16.84 6.23 5.89
C PHE A 14 15.85 7.35 5.63
N ILE A 15 16.27 8.46 5.01
CA ILE A 15 15.33 9.50 4.60
C ILE A 15 14.55 8.92 3.43
N PRO A 16 13.27 8.56 3.61
CA PRO A 16 12.50 8.05 2.50
C PRO A 16 12.46 9.20 1.49
N GLY A 17 12.87 8.94 0.26
CA GLY A 17 12.63 9.89 -0.81
C GLY A 17 11.13 10.25 -0.81
N LEU A 18 10.78 11.48 -1.18
CA LEU A 18 9.39 11.79 -1.53
C LEU A 18 8.98 10.74 -2.56
N HIS A 19 8.18 9.74 -2.17
CA HIS A 19 7.68 8.72 -3.08
C HIS A 19 6.71 9.43 -4.02
N PRO A 20 7.16 9.86 -5.22
CA PRO A 20 6.35 10.67 -6.09
C PRO A 20 5.40 9.70 -6.76
N GLY A 21 4.20 9.52 -6.20
CA GLY A 21 3.18 8.67 -6.81
C GLY A 21 2.58 7.61 -5.91
N LEU A 22 2.37 7.89 -4.61
CA LEU A 22 1.35 7.18 -3.85
C LEU A 22 0.02 7.93 -3.99
N SER A 23 -0.81 7.51 -4.93
CA SER A 23 -2.20 7.97 -5.04
C SER A 23 -3.09 7.30 -4.00
N LEU A 24 -4.21 7.94 -3.65
CA LEU A 24 -5.23 7.33 -2.78
C LEU A 24 -5.73 6.00 -3.36
N SER A 25 -5.80 5.88 -4.69
CA SER A 25 -6.16 4.64 -5.38
C SER A 25 -5.14 3.52 -5.16
N GLN A 26 -3.84 3.82 -5.21
CA GLN A 26 -2.80 2.83 -4.93
C GLN A 26 -2.79 2.42 -3.45
N MET A 27 -3.08 3.36 -2.54
CA MET A 27 -3.27 3.03 -1.12
C MET A 27 -4.45 2.07 -0.96
N ASP A 28 -5.62 2.38 -1.53
CA ASP A 28 -6.81 1.54 -1.48
C ASP A 28 -6.56 0.12 -2.02
N GLN A 29 -5.95 0.02 -3.22
CA GLN A 29 -5.59 -1.27 -3.81
C GLN A 29 -4.65 -2.08 -2.90
N THR A 30 -3.69 -1.42 -2.26
CA THR A 30 -2.75 -2.08 -1.35
C THR A 30 -3.49 -2.65 -0.13
N LEU A 31 -4.44 -1.90 0.44
CA LEU A 31 -5.25 -2.36 1.56
C LEU A 31 -6.15 -3.55 1.14
N ALA A 32 -6.72 -3.51 -0.07
CA ALA A 32 -7.54 -4.62 -0.59
C ALA A 32 -6.74 -5.92 -0.77
N ILE A 33 -5.49 -5.82 -1.25
CA ILE A 33 -4.57 -6.96 -1.34
C ILE A 33 -4.30 -7.54 0.06
N TYR A 34 -4.01 -6.68 1.05
CA TYR A 34 -3.79 -7.14 2.43
C TYR A 34 -5.03 -7.80 3.03
N GLN A 35 -6.24 -7.29 2.78
CA GLN A 35 -7.48 -7.96 3.20
C GLN A 35 -7.57 -9.37 2.60
N GLN A 36 -7.29 -9.53 1.30
CA GLN A 36 -7.32 -10.84 0.66
C GLN A 36 -6.30 -11.81 1.27
N ILE A 37 -5.06 -11.35 1.53
CA ILE A 37 -4.04 -12.15 2.22
C ILE A 37 -4.53 -12.55 3.61
N LEU A 38 -5.10 -11.63 4.37
CA LEU A 38 -5.59 -11.89 5.72
C LEU A 38 -6.72 -12.92 5.73
N THR A 39 -7.62 -12.92 4.74
CA THR A 39 -8.70 -13.93 4.66
C THR A 39 -8.19 -15.37 4.53
N SER A 40 -6.97 -15.58 4.02
CA SER A 40 -6.39 -16.93 3.88
C SER A 40 -5.58 -17.38 5.10
N LEU A 41 -5.39 -16.52 6.11
CA LEU A 41 -4.56 -16.80 7.29
C LEU A 41 -5.40 -17.17 8.51
N PRO A 42 -5.17 -18.33 9.16
CA PRO A 42 -5.86 -18.71 10.39
C PRO A 42 -5.18 -18.05 11.61
N SER A 43 -5.71 -16.93 12.12
CA SER A 43 -5.24 -16.32 13.37
C SER A 43 -6.29 -15.43 14.03
N GLN A 44 -6.27 -15.36 15.36
CA GLN A 44 -7.19 -14.51 16.14
C GLN A 44 -6.98 -13.01 15.88
N ASN A 45 -5.74 -12.59 15.59
CA ASN A 45 -5.43 -11.18 15.35
C ASN A 45 -5.85 -10.71 13.95
N VAL A 46 -6.06 -11.65 13.02
CA VAL A 46 -6.45 -11.36 11.63
C VAL A 46 -7.78 -10.63 11.58
N VAL A 47 -8.73 -10.96 12.45
CA VAL A 47 -10.05 -10.30 12.51
C VAL A 47 -9.90 -8.81 12.88
N GLN A 48 -9.09 -8.50 13.88
CA GLN A 48 -8.86 -7.11 14.29
C GLN A 48 -8.16 -6.32 13.20
N ILE A 49 -7.09 -6.89 12.62
CA ILE A 49 -6.34 -6.25 11.54
C ILE A 49 -7.22 -6.02 10.31
N SER A 50 -8.11 -6.96 9.98
CA SER A 50 -9.06 -6.82 8.87
C SER A 50 -10.03 -5.66 9.10
N ASN A 51 -10.55 -5.50 10.32
CA ASN A 51 -11.41 -4.37 10.68
C ASN A 51 -10.65 -3.03 10.61
N ASP A 52 -9.39 -3.00 11.05
CA ASP A 52 -8.56 -1.80 10.96
C ASP A 52 -8.27 -1.42 9.50
N LEU A 53 -8.07 -2.40 8.62
CA LEU A 53 -7.91 -2.17 7.17
C LEU A 53 -9.17 -1.62 6.52
N GLU A 54 -10.35 -2.12 6.88
CA GLU A 54 -11.65 -1.60 6.41
C GLU A 54 -11.82 -0.14 6.85
N ASN A 55 -11.59 0.17 8.13
CA ASN A 55 -11.63 1.54 8.64
C ASN A 55 -10.68 2.48 7.86
N LEU A 56 -9.50 2.00 7.48
CA LEU A 56 -8.55 2.79 6.70
C LEU A 56 -9.04 3.03 5.26
N GLN A 57 -9.63 2.03 4.61
CA GLN A 57 -10.24 2.22 3.27
C GLN A 57 -11.36 3.25 3.32
N ASP A 58 -12.23 3.20 4.33
CA ASP A 58 -13.29 4.19 4.52
C ASP A 58 -12.76 5.62 4.67
N LEU A 59 -11.67 5.79 5.44
CA LEU A 59 -11.01 7.09 5.58
C LEU A 59 -10.38 7.57 4.27
N LEU A 60 -9.82 6.68 3.45
CA LEU A 60 -9.29 7.02 2.13
C LEU A 60 -10.41 7.45 1.17
N HIS A 61 -11.53 6.74 1.17
CA HIS A 61 -12.72 7.10 0.37
C HIS A 61 -13.31 8.44 0.79
N LEU A 62 -13.40 8.69 2.10
CA LEU A 62 -13.85 9.97 2.64
C LEU A 62 -12.91 11.11 2.20
N LEU A 63 -11.59 10.89 2.26
CA LEU A 63 -10.60 11.87 1.83
C LEU A 63 -10.67 12.12 0.31
N ALA A 64 -10.83 11.08 -0.50
CA ALA A 64 -10.99 11.21 -1.96
C ALA A 64 -12.24 12.02 -2.31
N THR A 65 -13.36 11.73 -1.63
CA THR A 65 -14.62 12.47 -1.77
C THR A 65 -14.44 13.94 -1.41
N PHE A 66 -13.78 14.24 -0.28
CA PHE A 66 -13.47 15.60 0.14
C PHE A 66 -12.58 16.35 -0.87
N ARG A 67 -11.71 15.64 -1.57
CA ARG A 67 -10.84 16.17 -2.63
C ARG A 67 -11.51 16.23 -4.01
N SER A 68 -12.79 15.85 -4.13
CA SER A 68 -13.51 15.73 -5.41
C SER A 68 -12.80 14.79 -6.40
N CYS A 69 -12.09 13.78 -5.90
CA CYS A 69 -11.50 12.73 -6.71
C CYS A 69 -12.57 11.66 -6.97
N PRO A 70 -12.68 11.12 -8.20
CA PRO A 70 -13.58 10.00 -8.45
C PRO A 70 -13.14 8.78 -7.63
N PRO A 71 -14.09 7.97 -7.12
CA PRO A 71 -13.73 6.70 -6.53
C PRO A 71 -13.04 5.85 -7.60
N SER A 72 -11.77 5.52 -7.38
CA SER A 72 -11.11 4.51 -8.19
C SER A 72 -11.82 3.20 -7.92
N GLN A 73 -12.38 2.55 -8.94
CA GLN A 73 -12.69 1.14 -8.84
C GLN A 73 -11.38 0.44 -8.52
N THR A 74 -11.27 -0.09 -7.31
CA THR A 74 -10.23 -1.04 -6.94
C THR A 74 -10.28 -2.11 -8.02
N ASN A 75 -9.21 -2.23 -8.80
CA ASN A 75 -9.19 -3.22 -9.88
C ASN A 75 -9.39 -4.58 -9.20
N GLU A 76 -10.29 -5.38 -9.78
CA GLU A 76 -10.59 -6.74 -9.33
C GLU A 76 -9.27 -7.42 -8.94
N VAL A 77 -9.16 -7.73 -7.65
CA VAL A 77 -7.89 -8.08 -7.02
C VAL A 77 -7.30 -9.28 -7.77
N GLU A 78 -6.10 -9.12 -8.34
CA GLU A 78 -5.32 -10.21 -8.92
C GLU A 78 -5.32 -11.37 -7.94
N THR A 79 -5.82 -12.53 -8.37
CA THR A 79 -5.99 -13.74 -7.55
C THR A 79 -4.77 -14.03 -6.69
N LEU A 80 -4.97 -14.44 -5.43
CA LEU A 80 -3.92 -14.80 -4.46
C LEU A 80 -2.78 -15.66 -5.05
N GLU A 81 -3.05 -16.46 -6.08
CA GLU A 81 -2.06 -17.24 -6.83
C GLU A 81 -0.92 -16.39 -7.41
N SER A 82 -1.17 -15.14 -7.82
CA SER A 82 -0.14 -14.21 -8.33
C SER A 82 0.80 -13.71 -7.21
N LEU A 83 0.34 -13.77 -5.95
CA LEU A 83 1.07 -13.29 -4.78
C LEU A 83 1.95 -14.36 -4.14
N ASN A 84 1.81 -15.62 -4.56
CA ASN A 84 2.51 -16.75 -3.93
C ASN A 84 4.04 -16.55 -3.93
N GLY A 85 4.62 -16.08 -5.04
CA GLY A 85 6.07 -15.83 -5.14
C GLY A 85 6.61 -14.73 -4.21
N VAL A 86 5.75 -13.85 -3.68
CA VAL A 86 6.12 -12.78 -2.74
C VAL A 86 5.91 -13.22 -1.29
N LEU A 87 4.95 -14.11 -1.05
CA LEU A 87 4.58 -14.57 0.29
C LEU A 87 5.46 -15.72 0.80
N GLU A 88 6.14 -16.45 -0.09
CA GLU A 88 7.10 -17.49 0.29
C GLU A 88 8.38 -16.87 0.92
N ALA A 89 8.74 -17.33 2.12
CA ALA A 89 10.00 -16.99 2.76
C ALA A 89 11.10 -17.99 2.36
N SER A 90 12.29 -17.48 2.01
CA SER A 90 13.47 -18.28 1.62
C SER A 90 14.17 -18.98 2.79
#